data_AF-A0A016UJG8-F1
#
_entry.id   AF-A0A016UJG8-F1
#
_cell.length_a   1.000
_cell.length_b   1.000
_cell.length_c   1.000
_cell.angle_alpha   90.00
_cell.angle_beta   90.00
_cell.angle_gamma   90.00
#
_symmetry.space_group_name_H-M   'P 1'
#
loop_
_entity.id
_entity.type
_entity.pdbx_description
1 polymer ?
#
loop_
_entity_poly.entity_id
_entity_poly.type
_entity_poly.pdbx_seq_one_letter_code
_entity_poly.pdbx_strand_id
1 'polypeptide(L)'
;MFLLLLIAVICAQAQEEFTWNRWEQRTVDCISSGVKDDCILKAPKAVLPKDAKEYKCRREPMPQHEWNRLARNSTTRLACPIGCAPDFDLSVITKVPFDNDKCQKYYTYGKYRDQKENDWYLWMTEPCVAALTTHCRFKDVPLNAKSESRKLRQKALFNRV
;
A
#
# COMPACT_ATOMS: atom_id res chain seq x y z
N MET A 1 -26.01 39.41 16.25
CA MET A 1 -26.32 37.96 16.31
C MET A 1 -25.66 37.15 15.18
N PHE A 2 -25.62 37.63 13.93
CA PHE A 2 -24.91 36.96 12.82
C PHE A 2 -23.38 36.87 12.97
N LEU A 3 -22.75 37.83 13.65
CA LEU A 3 -21.29 37.86 13.82
C LEU A 3 -20.75 36.76 14.77
N LEU A 4 -21.53 36.40 15.80
CA LEU A 4 -21.16 35.35 16.77
C LEU A 4 -21.27 33.94 16.16
N LEU A 5 -22.22 33.74 15.24
CA LEU A 5 -22.36 32.50 14.49
C LEU A 5 -21.21 32.30 13.49
N LEU A 6 -20.71 33.37 12.86
CA LEU A 6 -19.53 33.30 11.99
C LEU A 6 -18.26 32.94 12.76
N ILE A 7 -18.07 33.46 13.98
CA ILE A 7 -16.90 33.13 14.82
C ILE A 7 -16.96 31.66 15.29
N ALA A 8 -18.15 31.14 15.63
CA ALA A 8 -18.32 29.73 15.98
C ALA A 8 -18.04 28.78 14.80
N VAL A 9 -18.39 29.18 13.57
CA VAL A 9 -18.10 28.41 12.35
C VAL A 9 -16.61 28.44 11.99
N ILE A 10 -15.89 29.53 12.28
CA ILE A 10 -14.44 29.62 12.08
C ILE A 10 -13.67 28.80 13.14
N CYS A 11 -14.11 28.77 14.40
CA CYS A 11 -13.49 27.93 15.44
C CYS A 11 -13.77 26.43 15.28
N ALA A 12 -14.80 26.05 14.53
CA ALA A 12 -15.07 24.66 14.15
C ALA A 12 -14.24 24.18 12.96
N GLN A 13 -13.38 25.03 12.37
CA GLN A 13 -12.37 24.59 11.41
C GLN A 13 -11.33 23.73 12.15
N ALA A 14 -11.66 22.44 12.23
CA ALA A 14 -10.76 21.30 12.35
C ALA A 14 -9.35 21.68 12.80
N GLN A 15 -9.09 21.59 14.10
CA GLN A 15 -7.78 21.16 14.55
C GLN A 15 -7.54 19.78 13.91
N GLU A 16 -6.90 19.75 12.74
CA GLU A 16 -6.23 18.54 12.28
C GLU A 16 -5.29 18.16 13.42
N GLU A 17 -5.65 17.14 14.21
CA GLU A 17 -4.71 16.52 15.12
C GLU A 17 -3.52 16.09 14.27
N PHE A 18 -2.38 16.77 14.44
CA PHE A 18 -1.17 16.41 13.75
C PHE A 18 -0.84 14.95 14.10
N THR A 19 -0.73 14.10 13.09
CA THR A 19 -0.34 12.69 13.23
C THR A 19 0.94 12.41 12.46
N TRP A 20 1.77 11.51 13.00
CA TRP A 20 2.95 11.00 12.32
C TRP A 20 2.54 9.99 11.24
N ASN A 21 3.37 9.90 10.20
CA ASN A 21 3.23 8.87 9.19
C ASN A 21 3.76 7.53 9.71
N ARG A 22 2.99 6.49 9.45
CA ARG A 22 3.36 5.09 9.64
C ARG A 22 3.46 4.43 8.28
N TRP A 23 4.43 3.52 8.16
CA TRP A 23 4.66 2.78 6.92
C TRP A 23 4.48 1.29 7.18
N GLU A 24 3.64 0.64 6.38
CA GLU A 24 3.46 -0.81 6.43
C GLU A 24 3.92 -1.44 5.12
N GLN A 25 4.74 -2.48 5.22
CA GLN A 25 5.12 -3.28 4.06
C GLN A 25 3.92 -4.11 3.57
N ARG A 26 3.69 -4.10 2.26
CA ARG A 26 2.76 -4.97 1.53
C ARG A 26 3.50 -5.71 0.45
N THR A 27 3.30 -7.03 0.39
CA THR A 27 3.91 -7.87 -0.64
C THR A 27 2.83 -8.68 -1.32
N VAL A 28 2.67 -8.52 -2.63
CA VAL A 28 1.88 -9.43 -3.47
C VAL A 28 2.84 -10.49 -3.97
N ASP A 29 2.69 -11.72 -3.47
CA ASP A 29 3.56 -12.84 -3.82
C ASP A 29 2.84 -13.82 -4.73
N CYS A 30 3.22 -13.80 -6.01
CA CYS A 30 2.69 -14.69 -7.05
C CYS A 30 3.62 -15.86 -7.38
N ILE A 31 4.72 -16.04 -6.64
CA ILE A 31 5.69 -17.11 -6.89
C ILE A 31 5.43 -18.28 -5.93
N SER A 32 5.14 -17.98 -4.67
CA SER A 32 5.10 -19.00 -3.60
C SER A 32 4.01 -20.07 -3.79
N SER A 33 2.89 -19.76 -4.45
CA SER A 33 1.79 -20.72 -4.65
C SER A 33 2.12 -21.77 -5.71
N GLY A 34 3.00 -21.45 -6.67
CA GLY A 34 3.23 -22.28 -7.87
C GLY A 34 2.02 -22.42 -8.80
N VAL A 35 0.89 -21.80 -8.46
CA VAL A 35 -0.36 -21.86 -9.23
C VAL A 35 -0.56 -20.53 -9.94
N LYS A 36 -0.95 -20.59 -11.22
CA LYS A 36 -1.22 -19.41 -12.04
C LYS A 36 -2.30 -18.54 -11.36
N ASP A 37 -2.03 -17.25 -11.25
CA ASP A 37 -2.92 -16.22 -10.67
C ASP A 37 -3.21 -16.34 -9.18
N ASP A 38 -2.67 -17.35 -8.50
CA ASP A 38 -2.81 -17.51 -7.07
C ASP A 38 -1.74 -16.68 -6.36
N CYS A 39 -2.00 -15.38 -6.20
CA CYS A 39 -1.11 -14.51 -5.46
C CYS A 39 -1.60 -14.28 -4.03
N ILE A 40 -0.67 -14.26 -3.09
CA ILE A 40 -0.96 -14.08 -1.68
C ILE A 40 -0.50 -12.68 -1.26
N LEU A 41 -1.38 -11.92 -0.59
CA LEU A 41 -0.96 -10.69 0.08
C LEU A 41 -0.29 -11.02 1.42
N LYS A 42 1.00 -10.66 1.55
CA LYS A 42 1.74 -10.73 2.81
C LYS A 42 1.84 -9.34 3.43
N ALA A 43 1.42 -9.24 4.69
CA ALA A 43 1.34 -7.99 5.46
C ALA A 43 1.84 -8.19 6.91
N PRO A 44 3.12 -8.55 7.12
CA PRO A 44 3.63 -9.14 8.37
C PRO A 44 3.58 -8.23 9.61
N LYS A 45 3.39 -6.92 9.42
CA LYS A 45 3.32 -5.91 10.50
C LYS A 45 2.13 -4.98 10.34
N ALA A 46 1.06 -5.47 9.73
CA ALA A 46 -0.18 -4.70 9.64
C ALA A 46 -0.75 -4.50 11.04
N VAL A 47 -1.18 -3.27 11.35
CA VAL A 47 -1.85 -2.98 12.63
C VAL A 47 -3.18 -3.72 12.71
N LEU A 48 -3.91 -3.76 11.60
CA LEU A 48 -5.10 -4.59 11.45
C LEU A 48 -4.72 -5.88 10.73
N PRO A 49 -4.96 -7.06 11.34
CA PRO A 49 -4.82 -8.33 10.65
C PRO A 49 -5.60 -8.30 9.34
N LYS A 50 -4.97 -8.79 8.28
CA LYS A 50 -5.54 -8.84 6.93
C LYS A 50 -5.79 -10.30 6.58
N ASP A 51 -7.04 -10.68 6.38
CA ASP A 51 -7.38 -12.03 5.91
C ASP A 51 -7.04 -12.11 4.42
N ALA A 52 -6.14 -13.02 4.05
CA ALA A 52 -5.75 -13.24 2.66
C ALA A 52 -6.96 -13.54 1.75
N LYS A 53 -8.06 -14.11 2.28
CA LYS A 53 -9.28 -14.39 1.51
C LYS A 53 -10.01 -13.13 1.03
N GLU A 54 -9.82 -12.01 1.70
CA GLU A 54 -10.36 -10.71 1.30
C GLU A 54 -9.57 -10.10 0.13
N TYR A 55 -8.32 -10.53 -0.05
CA TYR A 55 -7.40 -10.02 -1.06
C TYR A 55 -7.41 -10.88 -2.30
N LYS A 56 -8.48 -10.74 -3.09
CA LYS A 56 -8.63 -11.46 -4.35
C LYS A 56 -8.05 -10.64 -5.49
N CYS A 57 -6.99 -11.18 -6.10
CA CYS A 57 -6.51 -10.67 -7.37
C CYS A 57 -7.54 -10.95 -8.47
N ARG A 58 -7.59 -10.07 -9.47
CA ARG A 58 -8.44 -10.23 -10.65
C ARG A 58 -7.65 -10.10 -11.92
N ARG A 59 -8.07 -10.82 -12.96
CA ARG A 59 -7.64 -10.51 -14.32
C ARG A 59 -8.51 -9.42 -14.89
N GLU A 60 -7.86 -8.45 -15.51
CA GLU A 60 -8.52 -7.36 -16.21
C GLU A 60 -7.78 -7.04 -17.51
N PRO A 61 -8.43 -6.38 -18.48
CA PRO A 61 -7.78 -5.97 -19.72
C PRO A 61 -6.54 -5.13 -19.43
N MET A 62 -5.45 -5.43 -20.12
CA MET A 62 -4.22 -4.65 -20.03
C MET A 62 -4.41 -3.34 -20.81
N PRO A 63 -4.27 -2.16 -20.17
CA PRO A 63 -4.38 -0.89 -20.89
C PRO A 63 -3.30 -0.81 -21.97
N GLN A 64 -3.72 -0.63 -23.22
CA GLN A 64 -2.82 -0.52 -24.36
C GLN A 64 -2.49 0.95 -24.62
N HIS A 65 -1.24 1.33 -24.33
CA HIS A 65 -0.76 2.69 -24.46
C HIS A 65 0.67 2.70 -25.02
N GLU A 66 1.11 3.81 -25.61
CA GLU A 66 2.44 3.88 -26.23
C GLU A 66 3.60 3.55 -25.27
N TRP A 67 3.41 3.78 -23.97
CA TRP A 67 4.40 3.53 -22.92
C TRP A 67 4.54 2.06 -22.50
N ASN A 68 3.60 1.17 -22.83
CA ASN A 68 3.62 -0.24 -22.38
C ASN A 68 4.35 -1.18 -23.37
N ARG A 69 5.34 -0.70 -24.14
CA ARG A 69 5.91 -1.38 -25.32
C ARG A 69 6.24 -2.87 -25.13
N LEU A 70 6.73 -3.28 -23.96
CA LEU A 70 7.11 -4.67 -23.67
C LEU A 70 5.93 -5.58 -23.32
N ALA A 71 4.77 -5.00 -22.99
CA ALA A 71 3.51 -5.68 -22.74
C ALA A 71 2.46 -5.44 -23.84
N ARG A 72 2.88 -4.95 -25.03
CA ARG A 72 1.98 -4.73 -26.18
C ARG A 72 1.22 -5.98 -26.61
N ASN A 73 1.83 -7.15 -26.45
CA ASN A 73 1.20 -8.42 -26.80
C ASN A 73 0.35 -9.00 -25.67
N SER A 74 0.44 -8.43 -24.48
CA SER A 74 -0.30 -8.92 -23.32
C SER A 74 -1.70 -8.33 -23.33
N THR A 75 -2.71 -9.19 -23.44
CA THR A 75 -4.12 -8.78 -23.50
C THR A 75 -4.72 -8.54 -22.11
N THR A 76 -4.16 -9.17 -21.08
CA THR A 76 -4.64 -9.09 -19.70
C THR A 76 -3.51 -8.83 -18.71
N ARG A 77 -3.86 -8.24 -17.58
CA ARG A 77 -2.99 -8.14 -16.40
C ARG A 77 -3.68 -8.75 -15.20
N LEU A 78 -2.89 -9.31 -14.29
CA LEU A 78 -3.33 -9.68 -12.97
C LEU A 78 -3.15 -8.46 -12.05
N ALA A 79 -4.22 -8.03 -11.41
CA ALA A 79 -4.23 -6.88 -10.51
C ALA A 79 -4.68 -7.34 -9.11
N CYS A 80 -3.87 -7.03 -8.11
CA CYS A 80 -4.09 -7.42 -6.73
C CYS A 80 -4.25 -6.18 -5.83
N PRO A 81 -5.33 -6.08 -5.06
CA PRO A 81 -5.49 -5.02 -4.06
C PRO A 81 -4.47 -5.20 -2.94
N ILE A 82 -4.00 -4.10 -2.36
CA ILE A 82 -3.01 -4.15 -1.27
C ILE A 82 -3.49 -3.48 0.02
N GLY A 83 -4.71 -2.92 0.03
CA GLY A 83 -5.33 -2.32 1.21
C GLY A 83 -4.52 -1.16 1.77
N CYS A 84 -4.03 -0.28 0.88
CA CYS A 84 -3.35 0.94 1.30
C CYS A 84 -4.33 2.11 1.33
N ALA A 85 -4.09 3.07 2.22
CA ALA A 85 -4.89 4.30 2.24
C ALA A 85 -4.81 5.03 0.88
N PRO A 86 -5.95 5.51 0.37
CA PRO A 86 -6.05 6.10 -0.97
C PRO A 86 -5.41 7.48 -1.09
N ASP A 87 -5.27 8.18 0.04
CA ASP A 87 -4.83 9.58 0.12
C ASP A 87 -3.32 9.75 -0.07
N PHE A 88 -2.59 8.65 -0.15
CA PHE A 88 -1.14 8.65 -0.31
C PHE A 88 -0.71 7.84 -1.51
N ASP A 89 0.22 8.41 -2.28
CA ASP A 89 0.97 7.64 -3.26
C ASP A 89 1.77 6.54 -2.58
N LEU A 90 1.75 5.35 -3.18
CA LEU A 90 2.61 4.27 -2.73
C LEU A 90 4.09 4.65 -2.89
N SER A 91 4.92 4.07 -2.05
CA SER A 91 6.38 4.15 -2.18
C SER A 91 6.92 3.35 -3.38
N VAL A 92 8.24 3.15 -3.40
CA VAL A 92 8.96 2.39 -4.43
C VAL A 92 8.53 0.92 -4.39
N ILE A 93 8.23 0.35 -5.56
CA ILE A 93 8.02 -1.08 -5.72
C ILE A 93 9.37 -1.77 -5.85
N THR A 94 9.60 -2.75 -5.00
CA THR A 94 10.71 -3.71 -5.08
C THR A 94 10.18 -5.04 -5.61
N LYS A 95 11.04 -5.80 -6.30
CA LYS A 95 10.66 -7.03 -7.00
C LYS A 95 11.58 -8.17 -6.59
N VAL A 96 11.02 -9.37 -6.41
CA VAL A 96 11.74 -10.63 -6.29
C VAL A 96 11.21 -11.62 -7.34
N PRO A 97 12.06 -12.36 -8.07
CA PRO A 97 13.53 -12.24 -8.11
C PRO A 97 13.97 -10.90 -8.70
N PHE A 98 15.11 -10.39 -8.23
CA PHE A 98 15.67 -9.11 -8.69
C PHE A 98 16.03 -9.18 -10.18
N ASP A 99 16.75 -10.24 -10.57
CA ASP A 99 17.14 -10.51 -11.95
C ASP A 99 16.10 -11.38 -12.64
N ASN A 100 15.11 -10.73 -13.26
CA ASN A 100 14.15 -11.37 -14.15
C ASN A 100 13.83 -10.39 -15.28
N ASP A 101 14.36 -10.68 -16.46
CA ASP A 101 14.29 -9.88 -17.68
C ASP A 101 12.86 -9.75 -18.21
N LYS A 102 11.98 -10.69 -17.87
CA LYS A 102 10.54 -10.66 -18.20
C LYS A 102 9.78 -9.66 -17.33
N CYS A 103 10.34 -9.29 -16.19
CA CYS A 103 9.71 -8.39 -15.23
C CYS A 103 10.40 -7.02 -15.19
N GLN A 104 9.89 -6.08 -15.98
CA GLN A 104 10.38 -4.71 -16.05
C GLN A 104 9.36 -3.73 -15.49
N LYS A 105 9.83 -2.85 -14.59
CA LYS A 105 8.96 -1.90 -13.89
C LYS A 105 8.27 -0.98 -14.88
N TYR A 106 6.99 -0.73 -14.65
CA TYR A 106 6.06 0.03 -15.48
C TYR A 106 5.74 -0.57 -16.85
N TYR A 107 6.48 -1.57 -17.32
CA TYR A 107 6.15 -2.24 -18.58
C TYR A 107 5.37 -3.52 -18.35
N THR A 108 5.87 -4.40 -17.48
CA THR A 108 5.24 -5.70 -17.21
C THR A 108 4.77 -5.87 -15.78
N TYR A 109 5.07 -4.89 -14.91
CA TYR A 109 4.45 -4.77 -13.59
C TYR A 109 4.41 -3.32 -13.12
N GLY A 110 3.57 -3.01 -12.15
CA GLY A 110 3.52 -1.67 -11.57
C GLY A 110 2.47 -1.51 -10.49
N LYS A 111 2.04 -0.25 -10.33
CA LYS A 111 0.94 0.13 -9.45
C LYS A 111 -0.03 1.03 -10.18
N TYR A 112 -1.29 1.01 -9.77
CA TYR A 112 -2.27 2.04 -10.08
C TYR A 112 -3.24 2.20 -8.92
N ARG A 113 -3.95 3.31 -8.88
CA ARG A 113 -5.06 3.53 -7.94
C ARG A 113 -6.37 3.25 -8.64
N ASP A 114 -7.20 2.40 -8.05
CA ASP A 114 -8.57 2.23 -8.47
C ASP A 114 -9.43 3.24 -7.71
N GLN A 115 -10.00 4.22 -8.42
CA GLN A 115 -10.81 5.26 -7.80
C GLN A 115 -12.19 4.75 -7.36
N LYS A 116 -12.71 3.69 -7.99
CA LYS A 116 -14.04 3.15 -7.66
C LYS A 116 -13.99 2.33 -6.38
N GLU A 117 -12.95 1.54 -6.23
CA GLU A 117 -12.73 0.70 -5.04
C GLU A 117 -11.95 1.40 -3.94
N ASN A 118 -11.39 2.58 -4.27
CA ASN A 118 -10.64 3.42 -3.35
C ASN A 118 -9.44 2.68 -2.70
N ASP A 119 -8.78 1.82 -3.49
CA ASP A 119 -7.58 1.09 -3.07
C ASP A 119 -6.49 1.21 -4.13
N TRP A 120 -5.27 0.94 -3.69
CA TRP A 120 -4.14 0.74 -4.56
C TRP A 120 -4.03 -0.71 -4.99
N TYR A 121 -3.57 -0.86 -6.23
CA TYR A 121 -3.35 -2.14 -6.85
C TYR A 121 -1.89 -2.28 -7.24
N LEU A 122 -1.32 -3.44 -6.96
CA LEU A 122 -0.13 -3.91 -7.66
C LEU A 122 -0.56 -4.82 -8.80
N TRP A 123 0.03 -4.62 -9.96
CA TRP A 123 -0.32 -5.39 -11.15
C TRP A 123 0.93 -5.97 -11.80
N MET A 124 0.74 -7.10 -12.46
CA MET A 124 1.73 -7.70 -13.35
C MET A 124 1.04 -8.36 -14.55
N THR A 125 1.77 -8.56 -15.62
CA THR A 125 1.26 -9.17 -16.84
C THR A 125 2.21 -10.24 -17.34
N GLU A 126 1.67 -11.29 -17.96
CA GLU A 126 2.47 -12.35 -18.54
C GLU A 126 3.44 -11.80 -19.60
N PRO A 127 4.66 -12.35 -19.69
CA PRO A 127 5.19 -13.51 -18.96
C PRO A 127 5.83 -13.18 -17.59
N CYS A 128 5.64 -11.97 -17.04
CA CYS A 128 6.19 -11.62 -15.73
C CYS A 128 5.44 -12.33 -14.60
N VAL A 129 6.19 -13.08 -13.78
CA VAL A 129 5.75 -13.60 -12.48
C VAL A 129 6.76 -13.16 -11.43
N ALA A 130 6.29 -12.45 -10.41
CA ALA A 130 7.15 -11.89 -9.38
C ALA A 130 6.44 -11.74 -8.04
N ALA A 131 7.21 -11.61 -6.97
CA ALA A 131 6.76 -11.01 -5.73
C ALA A 131 7.05 -9.52 -5.74
N LEU A 132 6.01 -8.69 -5.58
CA LEU A 132 6.11 -7.23 -5.61
C LEU A 132 5.86 -6.67 -4.22
N THR A 133 6.82 -5.91 -3.71
CA THR A 133 6.76 -5.32 -2.37
C THR A 133 6.73 -3.80 -2.46
N THR A 134 5.83 -3.19 -1.71
CA THR A 134 5.72 -1.73 -1.53
C THR A 134 5.48 -1.39 -0.06
N HIS A 135 5.50 -0.10 0.28
CA HIS A 135 5.09 0.38 1.60
C HIS A 135 3.88 1.29 1.48
N CYS A 136 2.78 0.91 2.13
CA CYS A 136 1.61 1.77 2.37
C CYS A 136 1.97 2.84 3.39
N ARG A 137 1.43 4.05 3.19
CA ARG A 137 1.52 5.14 4.15
C ARG A 137 0.17 5.32 4.85
N PHE A 138 0.19 5.51 6.16
CA PHE A 138 -0.97 5.84 6.98
C PHE A 138 -0.64 7.06 7.85
N LYS A 139 -1.58 8.01 7.95
CA LYS A 139 -1.45 9.25 8.76
C LYS A 139 -2.29 9.10 10.04
N ASP A 140 -1.96 8.09 10.84
CA ASP A 140 -2.78 7.61 11.96
C ASP A 140 -2.04 7.48 13.30
N VAL A 141 -0.76 7.87 13.37
CA VAL A 141 0.02 7.75 14.61
C VAL A 141 -0.06 9.05 15.41
N PRO A 142 -0.60 9.05 16.64
CA PRO A 142 -0.62 10.26 17.47
C PRO A 142 0.79 10.77 17.78
N LEU A 143 1.00 12.10 17.85
CA LEU A 143 2.31 12.69 18.19
C LEU A 143 2.86 12.15 19.52
N ASN A 144 1.97 11.93 20.49
CA ASN A 144 2.30 11.47 21.83
C ASN A 144 2.73 9.99 21.89
N ALA A 145 2.53 9.20 20.81
CA ALA A 145 2.90 7.79 20.80
C ALA A 145 4.43 7.59 20.97
N LYS A 146 5.25 8.52 20.46
CA LYS A 146 6.71 8.49 20.63
C LYS A 146 7.13 8.82 22.07
N SER A 147 6.40 9.71 22.76
CA SER A 147 6.72 10.08 24.14
C SER A 147 6.37 8.94 25.09
N GLU A 148 5.22 8.28 24.89
CA GLU A 148 4.81 7.11 25.66
C GLU A 148 5.75 5.91 25.44
N SER A 149 6.13 5.61 24.20
CA SER A 149 7.12 4.56 23.91
C SER A 149 8.49 4.86 24.50
N ARG A 150 8.92 6.13 24.51
CA ARG A 150 10.19 6.56 25.12
C ARG A 150 10.13 6.50 26.66
N LYS A 151 9.00 6.90 27.27
CA LYS A 151 8.76 6.76 28.72
C LYS A 151 8.75 5.30 29.15
N LEU A 152 8.09 4.41 28.39
CA LEU A 152 8.08 2.98 28.64
C LEU A 152 9.48 2.37 28.55
N ARG A 153 10.27 2.75 27.53
CA ARG A 153 11.68 2.33 27.42
C ARG A 153 12.55 2.86 28.55
N GLN A 154 12.40 4.13 28.95
CA GLN A 154 13.12 4.69 30.09
C GLN A 154 12.74 3.98 31.39
N LYS A 155 11.45 3.77 31.65
CA LYS A 155 10.97 3.04 32.84
C LYS A 155 11.50 1.60 32.89
N ALA A 156 11.56 0.91 31.74
CA ALA A 156 12.15 -0.42 31.64
C ALA A 156 13.68 -0.45 31.87
N LEU A 157 14.39 0.63 31.55
CA LEU A 157 15.82 0.78 31.82
C LEU A 157 16.08 1.10 33.30
N PHE A 158 15.24 1.94 33.93
CA PHE A 158 15.36 2.28 35.36
C PHE A 158 14.98 1.13 36.29
N ASN A 159 14.06 0.25 35.88
CA ASN A 159 13.68 -0.93 36.67
C ASN A 159 14.66 -2.12 36.56
N ARG A 160 15.79 -1.94 35.85
CA ARG A 160 16.86 -2.95 35.72
C ARG A 160 18.09 -2.64 36.59
N VAL A 161 18.00 -1.63 37.46
CA VAL A 161 19.01 -1.29 38.48
C VAL A 161 18.49 -1.69 39.85
#